data_AF-A0A947WVA5-F1
#
_entry.id   AF-A0A947WVA5-F1
#
_cell.length_a   1.000
_cell.length_b   1.000
_cell.length_c   1.000
_cell.angle_alpha   90.00
_cell.angle_beta   90.00
_cell.angle_gamma   90.00
#
_symmetry.space_group_name_H-M   'P 1'
#
loop_
_entity.id
_entity.type
_entity.pdbx_description
1 polymer ?
#
loop_
_entity_poly.entity_id
_entity_poly.type
_entity_poly.pdbx_seq_one_letter_code
_entity_poly.pdbx_strand_id
1 'polypeptide(L)'
;EGTAPKTPIVVEIDNQNLKKNIEKLDINLPVLTPRIVREYKNLSLLDVSSFKIKKLNIINFSEEEKREIVFKDITTEEITHKTILNGTISPNYHSVIGYFTKVIMNELRLISGYDILYGKVKEFIRDYLFESNINLEDLNILRNLSELQATKTIIETFKNQINELIVTDRGEAEIRKYIKISSCRPFVAKEQEFMVPKKSAFNRIIGDSHFELLFASFLDNCEDIISYVKNFFAVHFKIDYQDYNGFIRDYYPDFIVKKSEKEIFIIETKGLEDLDVPLKIRRLDTWCKDIDKLQSQVKFDWIFVDEKSFKEYNPNNFSELASSFNRYKDSLMVSSCPKCNSKNIMSIQFKHYEKKNDFKTGNDKSGNLLAAERPNNWYCRNCKNKW
;
A
#
# COMPACT_ATOMS: atom_id res chain seq x y z
N GLU A 1 26.23 22.19 -33.93
CA GLU A 1 27.03 22.17 -32.68
C GLU A 1 26.61 20.94 -31.88
N GLY A 2 27.56 20.08 -31.51
CA GLY A 2 27.27 18.93 -30.66
C GLY A 2 26.96 19.41 -29.24
N THR A 3 25.91 18.88 -28.62
CA THR A 3 25.59 19.15 -27.21
C THR A 3 26.79 18.75 -26.34
N ALA A 4 27.24 19.67 -25.49
CA ALA A 4 28.36 19.42 -24.59
C ALA A 4 28.10 18.16 -23.73
N PRO A 5 29.14 17.36 -23.43
CA PRO A 5 28.99 16.16 -22.60
C PRO A 5 28.39 16.53 -21.24
N LYS A 6 27.24 15.94 -20.93
CA LYS A 6 26.52 16.21 -19.67
C LYS A 6 27.18 15.43 -18.54
N THR A 7 27.68 16.15 -17.54
CA THR A 7 28.24 15.56 -16.33
C THR A 7 27.12 14.92 -15.50
N PRO A 8 27.22 13.65 -15.10
CA PRO A 8 26.19 13.00 -14.29
C PRO A 8 26.05 13.68 -12.93
N ILE A 9 24.81 13.74 -12.42
CA ILE A 9 24.54 14.22 -11.06
C ILE A 9 25.02 13.16 -10.07
N VAL A 10 25.99 13.51 -9.23
CA VAL A 10 26.45 12.67 -8.12
C VAL A 10 25.93 13.25 -6.83
N VAL A 11 25.16 12.43 -6.09
CA VAL A 11 24.69 12.74 -4.74
C VAL A 11 25.59 12.03 -3.74
N GLU A 12 26.17 12.79 -2.83
CA GLU A 12 27.10 12.29 -1.81
C GLU A 12 27.09 13.19 -0.57
N ILE A 13 27.76 12.74 0.49
CA ILE A 13 27.95 13.55 1.69
C ILE A 13 28.93 14.69 1.38
N ASP A 14 28.52 15.92 1.70
CA ASP A 14 29.18 17.16 1.32
C ASP A 14 30.40 17.49 2.21
N ASN A 15 31.31 16.52 2.36
CA ASN A 15 32.47 16.62 3.26
C ASN A 15 33.45 17.74 2.86
N GLN A 16 33.40 18.21 1.61
CA GLN A 16 34.28 19.26 1.10
C GLN A 16 33.77 20.68 1.42
N ASN A 17 32.50 20.81 1.82
CA ASN A 17 31.87 22.10 2.08
C ASN A 17 32.14 22.56 3.51
N LEU A 18 33.14 23.43 3.66
CA LEU A 18 33.55 23.99 4.95
C LEU A 18 32.46 24.78 5.70
N LYS A 19 31.36 25.16 5.03
CA LYS A 19 30.22 25.82 5.67
C LYS A 19 29.26 24.84 6.35
N LYS A 20 29.37 23.54 6.07
CA LYS A 20 28.55 22.49 6.67
C LYS A 20 29.30 21.80 7.79
N ASN A 21 28.68 21.74 8.97
CA ASN A 21 29.12 20.85 10.03
C ASN A 21 28.39 19.50 9.86
N ILE A 22 29.03 18.54 9.20
CA ILE A 22 28.42 17.23 8.90
C ILE A 22 28.00 16.50 10.17
N GLU A 23 28.79 16.55 11.24
CA GLU A 23 28.45 15.89 12.52
C GLU A 23 27.16 16.44 13.13
N LYS A 24 26.96 17.77 13.08
CA LYS A 24 25.74 18.41 13.56
C LYS A 24 24.52 18.06 12.68
N LEU A 25 24.74 18.00 11.37
CA LEU A 25 23.68 17.71 10.40
C LEU A 25 23.30 16.23 10.34
N ASP A 26 24.16 15.35 10.84
CA ASP A 26 23.97 13.91 10.77
C ASP A 26 22.76 13.43 11.57
N ILE A 27 22.14 12.37 11.07
CA ILE A 27 20.97 11.74 11.66
C ILE A 27 21.27 10.25 11.82
N ASN A 28 21.01 9.70 13.01
CA ASN A 28 21.12 8.27 13.28
C ASN A 28 19.71 7.67 13.29
N LEU A 29 19.40 6.84 12.29
CA LEU A 29 18.10 6.22 12.12
C LEU A 29 18.13 4.77 12.60
N PRO A 30 17.29 4.37 13.56
CA PRO A 30 17.18 2.98 13.98
C PRO A 30 16.55 2.14 12.86
N VAL A 31 17.00 0.89 12.74
CA VAL A 31 16.41 -0.11 11.85
C VAL A 31 15.83 -1.22 12.71
N LEU A 32 14.52 -1.35 12.65
CA LEU A 32 13.78 -2.40 13.36
C LEU A 32 13.85 -3.74 12.64
N THR A 33 13.69 -4.82 13.39
CA THR A 33 13.32 -6.12 12.82
C THR A 33 11.95 -6.03 12.15
N PRO A 34 11.71 -6.77 11.04
CA PRO A 34 10.39 -6.84 10.43
C PRO A 34 9.34 -7.30 11.45
N ARG A 35 8.24 -6.56 11.52
CA ARG A 35 7.12 -6.86 12.40
C ARG A 35 6.11 -7.73 11.69
N ILE A 36 5.94 -7.49 10.38
CA ILE A 36 5.05 -8.25 9.51
C ILE A 36 5.86 -9.39 8.89
N VAL A 37 5.43 -10.62 9.14
CA VAL A 37 6.05 -11.82 8.56
C VAL A 37 5.00 -12.68 7.89
N ARG A 38 5.44 -13.50 6.94
CA ARG A 38 4.63 -14.59 6.42
C ARG A 38 4.86 -15.82 7.28
N GLU A 39 3.83 -16.21 8.01
CA GLU A 39 3.76 -17.52 8.62
C GLU A 39 2.93 -18.41 7.71
N TYR A 40 3.59 -19.28 6.95
CA TYR A 40 2.92 -20.28 6.09
C TYR A 40 2.20 -21.37 6.91
N LYS A 41 1.75 -21.06 8.14
CA LYS A 41 0.97 -21.96 8.99
C LYS A 41 -0.29 -22.40 8.23
N ASN A 42 -0.63 -23.65 8.50
CA ASN A 42 -1.34 -24.59 7.63
C ASN A 42 -2.51 -24.00 6.82
N LEU A 43 -2.44 -24.02 5.48
CA LEU A 43 -3.58 -23.73 4.58
C LEU A 43 -4.84 -24.53 4.94
N SER A 44 -4.69 -25.65 5.67
CA SER A 44 -5.79 -26.42 6.23
C SER A 44 -6.72 -25.62 7.16
N LEU A 45 -6.23 -24.53 7.78
CA LEU A 45 -7.03 -23.65 8.63
C LEU A 45 -7.99 -22.76 7.83
N LEU A 46 -7.85 -22.71 6.51
CA LEU A 46 -8.76 -21.95 5.65
C LEU A 46 -10.18 -22.53 5.74
N ASP A 47 -11.11 -21.74 6.27
CA ASP A 47 -12.52 -22.10 6.38
C ASP A 47 -13.33 -21.38 5.29
N VAL A 48 -13.62 -22.10 4.21
CA VAL A 48 -14.37 -21.57 3.06
C VAL A 48 -15.81 -21.23 3.40
N SER A 49 -16.36 -21.79 4.48
CA SER A 49 -17.72 -21.49 4.93
C SER A 49 -17.86 -20.08 5.53
N SER A 50 -16.74 -19.53 6.02
CA SER A 50 -16.68 -18.21 6.62
C SER A 50 -16.59 -17.07 5.58
N PHE A 51 -16.37 -17.41 4.30
CA PHE A 51 -16.13 -16.44 3.25
C PHE A 51 -17.37 -15.58 2.99
N LYS A 52 -17.23 -14.27 3.20
CA LYS A 52 -18.31 -13.30 3.02
C LYS A 52 -18.42 -12.85 1.56
N ILE A 53 -19.06 -13.64 0.73
CA ILE A 53 -19.33 -13.30 -0.68
C ILE A 53 -20.83 -13.15 -0.95
N LYS A 54 -21.17 -12.38 -1.98
CA LYS A 54 -22.49 -12.45 -2.59
C LYS A 54 -22.49 -13.65 -3.54
N LYS A 55 -23.33 -14.65 -3.24
CA LYS A 55 -23.51 -15.83 -4.09
C LYS A 55 -23.94 -15.41 -5.50
N LEU A 56 -23.51 -16.18 -6.49
CA LEU A 56 -23.75 -15.92 -7.90
C LEU A 56 -24.96 -16.70 -8.41
N ASN A 57 -25.65 -16.10 -9.39
CA ASN A 57 -26.68 -16.78 -10.16
C ASN A 57 -26.05 -17.59 -11.28
N ILE A 58 -26.69 -18.70 -11.63
CA ILE A 58 -26.29 -19.53 -12.76
C ILE A 58 -26.90 -18.94 -14.04
N ILE A 59 -26.05 -18.70 -15.03
CA ILE A 59 -26.47 -18.32 -16.38
C ILE A 59 -26.62 -19.60 -17.20
N ASN A 60 -27.69 -19.73 -17.97
CA ASN A 60 -27.88 -20.84 -18.90
C ASN A 60 -27.35 -20.44 -20.28
N PHE A 61 -26.35 -21.18 -20.75
CA PHE A 61 -25.71 -20.97 -22.05
C PHE A 61 -26.26 -21.91 -23.11
N SER A 62 -26.16 -21.53 -24.37
CA SER A 62 -26.42 -22.41 -25.52
C SER A 62 -25.34 -23.49 -25.67
N GLU A 63 -25.63 -24.55 -26.42
CA GLU A 63 -24.66 -25.63 -26.67
C GLU A 63 -23.41 -25.16 -27.43
N GLU A 64 -23.51 -24.08 -28.21
CA GLU A 64 -22.39 -23.45 -28.91
C GLU A 64 -21.51 -22.70 -27.91
N GLU A 65 -22.10 -21.90 -27.03
CA GLU A 65 -21.38 -21.16 -25.98
C GLU A 65 -20.73 -22.09 -24.94
N LYS A 66 -21.33 -23.26 -24.66
CA LYS A 66 -20.73 -24.28 -23.79
C LYS A 66 -19.48 -24.94 -24.38
N ARG A 67 -19.31 -24.92 -25.72
CA ARG A 67 -18.12 -25.46 -26.40
C ARG A 67 -16.93 -24.51 -26.34
N GLU A 68 -17.15 -23.24 -25.98
CA GLU A 68 -16.11 -22.21 -25.85
C GLU A 68 -15.87 -21.87 -24.37
N ILE A 69 -15.20 -22.77 -23.65
CA ILE A 69 -14.71 -22.51 -22.29
C ILE A 69 -13.30 -21.93 -22.41
N VAL A 70 -13.19 -20.59 -22.37
CA VAL A 70 -11.91 -19.89 -22.45
C VAL A 70 -11.64 -19.18 -21.13
N PHE A 71 -10.67 -19.69 -20.37
CA PHE A 71 -10.13 -18.98 -19.22
C PHE A 71 -9.05 -18.01 -19.70
N LYS A 72 -9.32 -16.71 -19.56
CA LYS A 72 -8.36 -15.63 -19.87
C LYS A 72 -7.69 -15.17 -18.58
N ASP A 73 -6.42 -14.79 -18.67
CA ASP A 73 -5.75 -14.11 -17.57
C ASP A 73 -6.43 -12.75 -17.33
N ILE A 74 -6.86 -12.50 -16.09
CA ILE A 74 -7.60 -11.29 -15.71
C ILE A 74 -6.71 -10.03 -15.81
N THR A 75 -5.39 -10.19 -15.73
CA THR A 75 -4.44 -9.07 -15.63
C THR A 75 -3.80 -8.67 -16.95
N THR A 76 -3.69 -9.59 -17.92
CA THR A 76 -2.97 -9.33 -19.18
C THR A 76 -3.83 -9.47 -20.44
N GLU A 77 -5.07 -9.96 -20.33
CA GLU A 77 -5.90 -10.40 -21.47
C GLU A 77 -5.21 -11.47 -22.36
N GLU A 78 -4.02 -11.94 -21.99
CA GLU A 78 -3.31 -13.00 -22.67
C GLU A 78 -3.94 -14.35 -22.32
N ILE A 79 -4.06 -15.20 -23.34
CA ILE A 79 -4.60 -16.55 -23.17
C ILE A 79 -3.52 -17.43 -22.55
N THR A 80 -3.50 -17.53 -21.21
CA THR A 80 -2.54 -18.38 -20.49
C THR A 80 -2.93 -19.86 -20.50
N HIS A 81 -4.22 -20.18 -20.70
CA HIS A 81 -4.68 -21.55 -20.92
C HIS A 81 -5.79 -21.60 -21.98
N LYS A 82 -5.43 -21.99 -23.20
CA LYS A 82 -6.40 -22.30 -24.27
C LYS A 82 -6.67 -23.79 -24.22
N THR A 83 -7.61 -24.24 -23.39
CA THR A 83 -8.20 -25.56 -23.61
C THR A 83 -9.13 -25.41 -24.81
N ILE A 84 -8.58 -25.52 -26.02
CA ILE A 84 -9.39 -25.76 -27.20
C ILE A 84 -9.95 -27.17 -27.00
N LEU A 85 -11.24 -27.27 -26.70
CA LEU A 85 -11.98 -28.53 -26.68
C LEU A 85 -12.11 -29.05 -28.12
N ASN A 86 -11.00 -29.44 -28.73
CA ASN A 86 -11.01 -30.20 -29.98
C ASN A 86 -11.48 -31.62 -29.64
N GLY A 87 -12.80 -31.80 -29.64
CA GLY A 87 -13.52 -33.00 -30.08
C GLY A 87 -13.27 -34.36 -29.41
N THR A 88 -12.39 -34.52 -28.42
CA THR A 88 -12.13 -35.86 -27.81
C THR A 88 -11.74 -35.85 -26.33
N ILE A 89 -11.88 -34.72 -25.63
CA ILE A 89 -11.59 -34.63 -24.19
C ILE A 89 -12.89 -34.39 -23.44
N SER A 90 -13.28 -35.36 -22.61
CA SER A 90 -14.41 -35.21 -21.68
C SER A 90 -14.16 -33.99 -20.77
N PRO A 91 -15.16 -33.12 -20.54
CA PRO A 91 -14.99 -31.94 -19.70
C PRO A 91 -14.64 -32.40 -18.29
N ASN A 92 -13.40 -32.15 -17.86
CA ASN A 92 -12.95 -32.59 -16.56
C ASN A 92 -12.88 -31.38 -15.62
N TYR A 93 -13.84 -31.29 -14.70
CA TYR A 93 -13.87 -30.25 -13.66
C TYR A 93 -12.54 -30.19 -12.88
N HIS A 94 -11.81 -31.32 -12.79
CA HIS A 94 -10.52 -31.36 -12.12
C HIS A 94 -9.52 -30.36 -12.68
N SER A 95 -9.50 -30.16 -14.00
CA SER A 95 -8.62 -29.20 -14.68
C SER A 95 -9.00 -27.76 -14.37
N VAL A 96 -10.31 -27.46 -14.27
CA VAL A 96 -10.82 -26.12 -13.95
C VAL A 96 -10.48 -25.73 -12.51
N ILE A 97 -10.72 -26.62 -11.54
CA ILE A 97 -10.29 -26.40 -10.15
C ILE A 97 -8.77 -26.26 -10.09
N GLY A 98 -8.04 -27.09 -10.85
CA GLY A 98 -6.59 -27.06 -10.92
C GLY A 98 -6.05 -25.75 -11.48
N TYR A 99 -6.72 -25.15 -12.46
CA TYR A 99 -6.42 -23.82 -12.99
C TYR A 99 -6.52 -22.75 -11.89
N PHE A 100 -7.68 -22.62 -11.23
CA PHE A 100 -7.87 -21.64 -10.15
C PHE A 100 -6.84 -21.79 -9.04
N THR A 101 -6.57 -23.03 -8.64
CA THR A 101 -5.57 -23.35 -7.61
C THR A 101 -4.19 -22.83 -8.02
N LYS A 102 -3.75 -23.09 -9.26
CA LYS A 102 -2.44 -22.62 -9.77
C LYS A 102 -2.37 -21.10 -9.86
N VAL A 103 -3.44 -20.45 -10.35
CA VAL A 103 -3.50 -18.98 -10.44
C VAL A 103 -3.37 -18.36 -9.06
N ILE A 104 -4.16 -18.82 -8.07
CA ILE A 104 -4.10 -18.35 -6.69
C ILE A 104 -2.69 -18.55 -6.10
N MET A 105 -2.08 -19.74 -6.30
CA MET A 105 -0.72 -20.01 -5.82
C MET A 105 0.32 -19.08 -6.45
N ASN A 106 0.25 -18.86 -7.77
CA ASN A 106 1.19 -17.99 -8.48
C ASN A 106 1.08 -16.54 -8.01
N GLU A 107 -0.14 -16.02 -7.91
CA GLU A 107 -0.37 -14.65 -7.45
C GLU A 107 0.11 -14.42 -6.00
N LEU A 108 -0.09 -15.40 -5.13
CA LEU A 108 0.36 -15.36 -3.73
C LEU A 108 1.83 -15.80 -3.54
N ARG A 109 2.49 -16.27 -4.61
CA ARG A 109 3.83 -16.87 -4.59
C ARG A 109 3.95 -18.02 -3.58
N LEU A 110 2.93 -18.87 -3.51
CA LEU A 110 2.92 -20.08 -2.69
C LEU A 110 3.70 -21.18 -3.41
N ILE A 111 4.73 -21.72 -2.75
CA ILE A 111 5.61 -22.75 -3.33
C ILE A 111 5.08 -24.17 -3.02
N SER A 112 4.18 -24.33 -2.05
CA SER A 112 3.64 -25.63 -1.62
C SER A 112 2.18 -25.51 -1.17
N GLY A 113 1.52 -26.65 -0.92
CA GLY A 113 0.15 -26.71 -0.41
C GLY A 113 -0.95 -26.86 -1.46
N TYR A 114 -0.59 -27.31 -2.68
CA TYR A 114 -1.51 -27.47 -3.80
C TYR A 114 -2.73 -28.33 -3.45
N ASP A 115 -2.54 -29.53 -2.90
CA ASP A 115 -3.64 -30.48 -2.67
C ASP A 115 -4.68 -29.95 -1.66
N ILE A 116 -4.20 -29.27 -0.62
CA ILE A 116 -5.04 -28.65 0.40
C ILE A 116 -5.85 -27.51 -0.24
N LEU A 117 -5.17 -26.60 -0.95
CA LEU A 117 -5.83 -25.47 -1.59
C LEU A 117 -6.81 -25.92 -2.66
N TYR A 118 -6.46 -26.93 -3.45
CA TYR A 118 -7.32 -27.56 -4.44
C TYR A 118 -8.62 -28.07 -3.81
N GLY A 119 -8.52 -28.79 -2.69
CA GLY A 119 -9.68 -29.26 -1.94
C GLY A 119 -10.58 -28.10 -1.49
N LYS A 120 -9.99 -27.03 -0.97
CA LYS A 120 -10.73 -25.83 -0.53
C LYS A 120 -11.39 -25.08 -1.70
N VAL A 121 -10.70 -24.92 -2.82
CA VAL A 121 -11.27 -24.30 -4.04
C VAL A 121 -12.43 -25.13 -4.57
N LYS A 122 -12.29 -26.46 -4.60
CA LYS A 122 -13.37 -27.38 -5.00
C LYS A 122 -14.60 -27.24 -4.08
N GLU A 123 -14.39 -27.27 -2.77
CA GLU A 123 -15.44 -27.10 -1.76
C GLU A 123 -16.15 -25.75 -1.93
N PHE A 124 -15.39 -24.66 -2.04
CA PHE A 124 -15.93 -23.31 -2.23
C PHE A 124 -16.81 -23.21 -3.49
N ILE A 125 -16.32 -23.71 -4.63
CA ILE A 125 -17.06 -23.64 -5.89
C ILE A 125 -18.35 -24.46 -5.81
N ARG A 126 -18.30 -25.65 -5.19
CA ARG A 126 -19.45 -26.56 -5.08
C ARG A 126 -20.54 -26.02 -4.16
N ASP A 127 -20.16 -25.51 -2.99
CA ASP A 127 -21.10 -25.30 -1.89
C ASP A 127 -21.38 -23.80 -1.61
N TYR A 128 -20.46 -22.92 -1.98
CA TYR A 128 -20.46 -21.53 -1.52
C TYR A 128 -20.49 -20.48 -2.63
N LEU A 129 -20.07 -20.79 -3.87
CA LEU A 129 -20.01 -19.81 -4.95
C LEU A 129 -21.38 -19.43 -5.52
N PHE A 130 -22.27 -20.40 -5.72
CA PHE A 130 -23.59 -20.19 -6.33
C PHE A 130 -24.73 -20.25 -5.31
N GLU A 131 -25.88 -19.66 -5.67
CA GLU A 131 -27.10 -19.67 -4.84
C GLU A 131 -27.72 -21.06 -4.71
N SER A 132 -27.61 -21.88 -5.75
CA SER A 132 -28.10 -23.25 -5.80
C SER A 132 -26.97 -24.28 -5.70
N ASN A 133 -27.33 -25.50 -5.32
CA ASN A 133 -26.41 -26.64 -5.40
C ASN A 133 -26.05 -26.91 -6.86
N ILE A 134 -24.76 -27.09 -7.12
CA ILE A 134 -24.25 -27.33 -8.47
C ILE A 134 -23.70 -28.75 -8.63
N ASN A 135 -23.75 -29.25 -9.86
CA ASN A 135 -22.98 -30.42 -10.27
C ASN A 135 -21.75 -29.95 -11.04
N LEU A 136 -20.55 -30.28 -10.56
CA LEU A 136 -19.30 -29.89 -11.20
C LEU A 136 -19.09 -30.57 -12.56
N GLU A 137 -19.78 -31.68 -12.83
CA GLU A 137 -19.76 -32.36 -14.13
C GLU A 137 -20.64 -31.67 -15.19
N ASP A 138 -21.43 -30.67 -14.81
CA ASP A 138 -22.27 -29.93 -15.75
C ASP A 138 -21.45 -28.90 -16.54
N LEU A 139 -21.43 -29.06 -17.86
CA LEU A 139 -20.81 -28.14 -18.81
C LEU A 139 -21.28 -26.69 -18.66
N ASN A 140 -22.56 -26.49 -18.31
CA ASN A 140 -23.09 -25.16 -18.09
C ASN A 140 -22.41 -24.50 -16.87
N ILE A 141 -22.14 -25.27 -15.82
CA ILE A 141 -21.43 -24.79 -14.63
C ILE A 141 -19.97 -24.47 -14.97
N LEU A 142 -19.28 -25.34 -15.70
CA LEU A 142 -17.90 -25.09 -16.12
C LEU A 142 -17.79 -23.81 -16.97
N ARG A 143 -18.79 -23.55 -17.83
CA ARG A 143 -18.88 -22.31 -18.60
C ARG A 143 -19.11 -21.09 -17.72
N ASN A 144 -19.99 -21.18 -16.71
CA ASN A 144 -20.19 -20.11 -15.72
C ASN A 144 -18.90 -19.77 -14.96
N LEU A 145 -18.05 -20.76 -14.68
CA LEU A 145 -16.77 -20.51 -14.01
C LEU A 145 -15.79 -19.70 -14.86
N SER A 146 -15.95 -19.69 -16.19
CA SER A 146 -15.15 -18.84 -17.09
C SER A 146 -15.65 -17.39 -17.16
N GLU A 147 -16.84 -17.10 -16.61
CA GLU A 147 -17.34 -15.74 -16.55
C GLU A 147 -16.47 -14.88 -15.62
N LEU A 148 -16.29 -13.61 -16.01
CA LEU A 148 -15.43 -12.67 -15.29
C LEU A 148 -15.80 -12.56 -13.82
N GLN A 149 -17.10 -12.48 -13.53
CA GLN A 149 -17.59 -12.35 -12.16
C GLN A 149 -17.24 -13.57 -11.30
N ALA A 150 -17.41 -14.78 -11.81
CA ALA A 150 -17.04 -16.01 -11.10
C ALA A 150 -15.53 -16.10 -10.89
N THR A 151 -14.77 -15.91 -11.97
CA THR A 151 -13.30 -15.99 -11.96
C THR A 151 -12.69 -15.02 -10.95
N LYS A 152 -13.11 -13.75 -10.99
CA LYS A 152 -12.65 -12.72 -10.06
C LYS A 152 -13.07 -13.01 -8.63
N THR A 153 -14.31 -13.47 -8.41
CA THR A 153 -14.80 -13.79 -7.07
C THR A 153 -13.97 -14.91 -6.43
N ILE A 154 -13.66 -15.97 -7.17
CA ILE A 154 -12.83 -17.08 -6.66
C ILE A 154 -11.42 -16.57 -6.33
N ILE A 155 -10.73 -15.95 -7.29
CA ILE A 155 -9.32 -15.56 -7.13
C ILE A 155 -9.16 -14.52 -6.01
N GLU A 156 -9.95 -13.43 -6.02
CA GLU A 156 -9.83 -12.36 -5.03
C GLU A 156 -10.24 -12.81 -3.63
N THR A 157 -11.26 -13.66 -3.51
CA THR A 157 -11.67 -14.16 -2.19
C THR A 157 -10.58 -15.02 -1.57
N PHE A 158 -10.02 -15.96 -2.32
CA PHE A 158 -8.94 -16.81 -1.81
C PHE A 158 -7.67 -16.00 -1.53
N LYS A 159 -7.30 -15.04 -2.38
CA LYS A 159 -6.17 -14.14 -2.12
C LYS A 159 -6.31 -13.41 -0.80
N ASN A 160 -7.46 -12.78 -0.58
CA ASN A 160 -7.72 -12.02 0.64
C ASN A 160 -7.70 -12.92 1.88
N GLN A 161 -8.38 -14.05 1.82
CA GLN A 161 -8.49 -14.96 2.97
C GLN A 161 -7.16 -15.66 3.31
N ILE A 162 -6.36 -16.03 2.30
CA ILE A 162 -5.03 -16.60 2.53
C ILE A 162 -4.06 -15.53 3.03
N ASN A 163 -4.11 -14.30 2.52
CA ASN A 163 -3.29 -13.21 3.04
C ASN A 163 -3.63 -12.88 4.50
N GLU A 164 -4.91 -12.87 4.87
CA GLU A 164 -5.36 -12.72 6.27
C GLU A 164 -4.84 -13.87 7.16
N LEU A 165 -4.72 -15.08 6.62
CA LEU A 165 -4.23 -16.24 7.37
C LEU A 165 -2.69 -16.26 7.54
N ILE A 166 -1.95 -15.87 6.50
CA ILE A 166 -0.48 -16.04 6.45
C ILE A 166 0.26 -14.81 6.97
N VAL A 167 -0.27 -13.61 6.74
CA VAL A 167 0.40 -12.37 7.13
C VAL A 167 0.11 -12.08 8.59
N THR A 168 1.12 -12.29 9.44
CA THR A 168 1.01 -12.07 10.89
C THR A 168 1.88 -10.90 11.30
N ASP A 169 1.31 -9.98 12.08
CA ASP A 169 2.05 -8.99 12.85
C ASP A 169 2.52 -9.65 14.16
N ARG A 170 3.85 -9.80 14.33
CA ARG A 170 4.43 -10.45 15.51
C ARG A 170 4.25 -9.68 16.82
N GLY A 171 3.75 -8.44 16.79
CA GLY A 171 3.53 -7.66 17.99
C GLY A 171 4.77 -6.90 18.48
N GLU A 172 5.96 -7.48 18.26
CA GLU A 172 7.24 -7.05 18.83
C GLU A 172 8.25 -6.78 17.72
N ALA A 173 9.01 -5.70 17.88
CA ALA A 173 10.13 -5.34 17.01
C ALA A 173 11.33 -4.95 17.87
N GLU A 174 12.54 -5.27 17.42
CA GLU A 174 13.78 -4.96 18.11
C GLU A 174 14.64 -4.03 17.25
N ILE A 175 15.44 -3.16 17.90
CA ILE A 175 16.43 -2.34 17.20
C ILE A 175 17.60 -3.24 16.79
N ARG A 176 17.74 -3.48 15.50
CA ARG A 176 18.81 -4.33 14.94
C ARG A 176 20.11 -3.58 14.74
N LYS A 177 20.03 -2.35 14.22
CA LYS A 177 21.17 -1.50 13.89
C LYS A 177 20.72 -0.04 13.75
N TYR A 178 21.69 0.86 13.60
CA TYR A 178 21.46 2.25 13.21
C TYR A 178 22.06 2.53 11.83
N ILE A 179 21.37 3.33 11.03
CA ILE A 179 21.87 3.93 9.79
C ILE A 179 22.36 5.33 10.16
N LYS A 180 23.63 5.58 9.91
CA LYS A 180 24.23 6.91 10.03
C LYS A 180 24.20 7.56 8.64
N ILE A 181 23.50 8.69 8.48
CA ILE A 181 23.32 9.32 7.15
C ILE A 181 24.67 9.71 6.55
N SER A 182 25.60 10.22 7.34
CA SER A 182 26.96 10.56 6.88
C SER A 182 27.78 9.35 6.37
N SER A 183 27.31 8.11 6.57
CA SER A 183 27.92 6.90 6.03
C SER A 183 27.30 6.45 4.69
N CYS A 184 26.33 7.20 4.15
CA CYS A 184 25.75 6.93 2.84
C CYS A 184 26.82 7.03 1.75
N ARG A 185 26.92 5.99 0.91
CA ARG A 185 27.87 5.99 -0.21
C ARG A 185 27.39 6.92 -1.31
N PRO A 186 28.29 7.56 -2.07
CA PRO A 186 27.95 8.32 -3.26
C PRO A 186 27.15 7.47 -4.26
N PHE A 187 26.19 8.09 -4.94
CA PHE A 187 25.44 7.45 -6.00
C PHE A 187 25.15 8.42 -7.14
N VAL A 188 24.97 7.86 -8.34
CA VAL A 188 24.68 8.63 -9.55
C VAL A 188 23.16 8.69 -9.74
N ALA A 189 22.66 9.89 -10.00
CA ALA A 189 21.28 10.15 -10.36
C ALA A 189 21.15 10.47 -11.85
N LYS A 190 19.96 10.22 -12.40
CA LYS A 190 19.60 10.71 -13.73
C LYS A 190 19.61 12.24 -13.75
N GLU A 191 19.87 12.81 -14.92
CA GLU A 191 19.79 14.25 -15.14
C GLU A 191 18.38 14.77 -14.81
N GLN A 192 18.31 15.69 -13.84
CA GLN A 192 17.06 16.26 -13.33
C GLN A 192 17.34 17.54 -12.52
N GLU A 193 16.27 18.26 -12.15
CA GLU A 193 16.36 19.39 -11.23
C GLU A 193 16.86 18.95 -9.86
N PHE A 194 17.72 19.76 -9.26
CA PHE A 194 18.24 19.53 -7.92
C PHE A 194 18.38 20.83 -7.14
N MET A 195 18.41 20.70 -5.82
CA MET A 195 18.69 21.76 -4.88
C MET A 195 20.06 21.53 -4.22
N VAL A 196 20.77 22.61 -3.89
CA VAL A 196 21.95 22.55 -3.01
C VAL A 196 21.49 22.93 -1.59
N PRO A 197 21.36 21.96 -0.67
CA PRO A 197 20.82 22.22 0.67
C PRO A 197 21.89 22.81 1.60
N LYS A 198 21.46 23.61 2.57
CA LYS A 198 22.30 24.12 3.67
C LYS A 198 22.20 23.25 4.92
N LYS A 199 21.02 22.69 5.19
CA LYS A 199 20.67 21.91 6.38
C LYS A 199 20.61 20.40 6.13
N SER A 200 21.16 19.92 5.02
CA SER A 200 21.34 18.49 4.77
C SER A 200 22.82 18.14 4.65
N ALA A 201 23.19 16.96 5.14
CA ALA A 201 24.54 16.41 4.98
C ALA A 201 24.86 16.08 3.51
N PHE A 202 23.84 15.87 2.67
CA PHE A 202 24.05 15.66 1.24
C PHE A 202 24.45 16.95 0.53
N ASN A 203 25.24 16.82 -0.54
CA ASN A 203 25.65 17.93 -1.41
C ASN A 203 24.49 18.44 -2.28
N ARG A 204 23.53 17.56 -2.60
CA ARG A 204 22.39 17.83 -3.47
C ARG A 204 21.14 17.09 -2.99
N ILE A 205 19.98 17.71 -3.17
CA ILE A 205 18.67 17.07 -3.04
C ILE A 205 18.04 17.00 -4.42
N ILE A 206 17.66 15.80 -4.82
CA ILE A 206 16.78 15.52 -5.95
C ILE A 206 15.41 15.08 -5.39
N GLY A 207 14.35 15.32 -6.14
CA GLY A 207 13.00 14.88 -5.77
C GLY A 207 12.44 13.96 -6.85
N ASP A 208 11.62 12.99 -6.46
CA ASP A 208 10.87 12.16 -7.40
C ASP A 208 9.68 12.96 -8.01
N SER A 209 9.37 14.12 -7.42
CA SER A 209 8.42 15.10 -7.92
C SER A 209 8.89 16.53 -7.66
N HIS A 210 8.33 17.49 -8.39
CA HIS A 210 8.59 18.91 -8.14
C HIS A 210 8.14 19.35 -6.73
N PHE A 211 7.06 18.75 -6.20
CA PHE A 211 6.59 19.03 -4.85
C PHE A 211 7.64 18.70 -3.79
N GLU A 212 8.38 17.60 -3.94
CA GLU A 212 9.45 17.24 -3.01
C GLU A 212 10.59 18.25 -3.01
N LEU A 213 10.94 18.83 -4.16
CA LEU A 213 11.94 19.90 -4.23
C LEU A 213 11.43 21.18 -3.53
N LEU A 214 10.16 21.54 -3.71
CA LEU A 214 9.55 22.65 -2.98
C LEU A 214 9.53 22.40 -1.46
N PHE A 215 9.18 21.19 -1.06
CA PHE A 215 9.17 20.81 0.35
C PHE A 215 10.58 20.78 0.96
N ALA A 216 11.58 20.29 0.23
CA ALA A 216 12.98 20.38 0.63
C ALA A 216 13.43 21.84 0.81
N SER A 217 12.97 22.75 -0.07
CA SER A 217 13.25 24.19 0.03
C SER A 217 12.66 24.78 1.31
N PHE A 218 11.42 24.42 1.62
CA PHE A 218 10.75 24.81 2.85
C PHE A 218 11.55 24.35 4.08
N LEU A 219 11.94 23.08 4.14
CA LEU A 219 12.72 22.54 5.25
C LEU A 219 14.09 23.25 5.39
N ASP A 220 14.79 23.49 4.28
CA ASP A 220 16.09 24.18 4.32
C ASP A 220 15.98 25.61 4.91
N ASN A 221 14.84 26.26 4.69
CA ASN A 221 14.55 27.61 5.20
C ASN A 221 13.94 27.63 6.63
N CYS A 222 13.50 26.50 7.18
CA CYS A 222 12.94 26.45 8.55
C CYS A 222 14.01 26.66 9.63
N GLU A 223 14.02 27.81 10.32
CA GLU A 223 15.02 28.12 11.37
C GLU A 223 14.91 27.22 12.60
N ASP A 224 13.76 26.60 12.81
CA ASP A 224 13.41 25.79 13.98
C ASP A 224 13.73 24.29 13.83
N ILE A 225 14.59 23.92 12.88
CA ILE A 225 15.17 22.58 12.73
C ILE A 225 16.70 22.62 12.67
N ILE A 226 17.34 21.53 13.09
CA ILE A 226 18.80 21.37 12.97
C ILE A 226 19.18 20.91 11.56
N SER A 227 18.54 19.86 11.07
CA SER A 227 18.83 19.28 9.76
C SER A 227 17.67 18.48 9.18
N TYR A 228 17.76 18.19 7.88
CA TYR A 228 16.85 17.27 7.21
C TYR A 228 17.57 16.44 6.15
N VAL A 229 16.94 15.34 5.75
CA VAL A 229 17.43 14.39 4.76
C VAL A 229 16.28 13.93 3.88
N LYS A 230 16.45 13.96 2.55
CA LYS A 230 15.64 13.17 1.62
C LYS A 230 16.12 11.72 1.69
N ASN A 231 15.21 10.79 1.92
CA ASN A 231 15.50 9.38 2.05
C ASN A 231 15.67 8.71 0.68
N PHE A 232 16.84 8.87 0.08
CA PHE A 232 17.16 8.16 -1.16
C PHE A 232 17.22 6.65 -0.93
N PHE A 233 16.96 5.84 -1.96
CA PHE A 233 17.11 4.39 -1.87
C PHE A 233 18.50 3.95 -1.38
N ALA A 234 19.54 4.74 -1.67
CA ALA A 234 20.91 4.51 -1.19
C ALA A 234 21.08 4.63 0.33
N VAL A 235 20.17 5.33 1.03
CA VAL A 235 20.15 5.40 2.50
C VAL A 235 19.70 4.06 3.10
N HIS A 236 18.89 3.30 2.36
CA HIS A 236 18.31 2.01 2.78
C HIS A 236 17.44 2.08 4.05
N PHE A 237 16.91 3.27 4.40
CA PHE A 237 15.91 3.38 5.45
C PHE A 237 14.53 3.06 4.87
N LYS A 238 13.95 1.95 5.34
CA LYS A 238 12.69 1.41 4.88
C LYS A 238 11.93 0.74 6.01
N ILE A 239 10.60 0.69 5.88
CA ILE A 239 9.68 0.13 6.85
C ILE A 239 8.82 -0.93 6.14
N ASP A 240 8.70 -2.12 6.72
CA ASP A 240 7.85 -3.19 6.19
C ASP A 240 6.38 -2.87 6.41
N TYR A 241 5.55 -2.87 5.37
CA TYR A 241 4.09 -2.71 5.49
C TYR A 241 3.36 -3.75 4.63
N GLN A 242 2.07 -3.96 4.92
CA GLN A 242 1.20 -4.75 4.07
C GLN A 242 0.46 -3.80 3.10
N ASP A 243 0.59 -4.04 1.80
CA ASP A 243 -0.10 -3.28 0.75
C ASP A 243 -1.60 -3.62 0.68
N TYR A 244 -2.35 -2.86 -0.12
CA TYR A 244 -3.80 -3.04 -0.31
C TYR A 244 -4.18 -4.45 -0.76
N ASN A 245 -3.28 -5.12 -1.49
CA ASN A 245 -3.49 -6.47 -2.00
C ASN A 245 -3.03 -7.55 -1.00
N GLY A 246 -2.57 -7.15 0.20
CA GLY A 246 -2.15 -8.06 1.26
C GLY A 246 -0.68 -8.51 1.17
N PHE A 247 0.12 -7.99 0.23
CA PHE A 247 1.53 -8.34 0.12
C PHE A 247 2.41 -7.50 1.04
N ILE A 248 3.48 -8.12 1.56
CA ILE A 248 4.51 -7.39 2.31
C ILE A 248 5.37 -6.60 1.32
N ARG A 249 5.50 -5.30 1.55
CA ARG A 249 6.26 -4.34 0.74
C ARG A 249 7.19 -3.51 1.62
N ASP A 250 8.21 -2.97 0.98
CA ASP A 250 9.08 -1.96 1.58
C ASP A 250 8.48 -0.57 1.33
N TYR A 251 8.25 0.18 2.41
CA TYR A 251 7.87 1.59 2.38
C TYR A 251 9.10 2.47 2.67
N TYR A 252 9.33 3.46 1.82
CA TYR A 252 10.39 4.45 1.94
C TYR A 252 9.74 5.82 2.17
N PRO A 253 9.71 6.34 3.42
CA PRO A 253 9.26 7.70 3.69
C PRO A 253 10.13 8.72 2.97
N ASP A 254 9.58 9.86 2.60
CA ASP A 254 10.29 10.85 1.78
C ASP A 254 11.40 11.58 2.53
N PHE A 255 11.09 12.15 3.70
CA PHE A 255 12.05 12.98 4.44
C PHE A 255 12.20 12.55 5.89
N ILE A 256 13.37 12.86 6.45
CA ILE A 256 13.67 12.76 7.87
C ILE A 256 14.12 14.14 8.33
N VAL A 257 13.52 14.66 9.40
CA VAL A 257 13.84 15.96 9.98
C VAL A 257 14.35 15.79 11.40
N LYS A 258 15.55 16.27 11.67
CA LYS A 258 16.10 16.43 13.01
C LYS A 258 15.70 17.80 13.54
N LYS A 259 14.57 17.86 14.25
CA LYS A 259 14.07 19.10 14.83
C LYS A 259 14.95 19.56 15.99
N SER A 260 15.38 18.62 16.84
CA SER A 260 16.35 18.86 17.92
C SER A 260 17.20 17.61 18.15
N GLU A 261 18.18 17.67 19.06
CA GLU A 261 18.96 16.48 19.46
C GLU A 261 18.10 15.38 20.11
N LYS A 262 16.85 15.68 20.48
CA LYS A 262 15.91 14.77 21.14
C LYS A 262 14.64 14.50 20.34
N GLU A 263 14.49 15.09 19.15
CA GLU A 263 13.26 14.98 18.35
C GLU A 263 13.58 14.78 16.87
N ILE A 264 13.11 13.66 16.33
CA ILE A 264 13.19 13.32 14.90
C ILE A 264 11.79 13.09 14.35
N PHE A 265 11.53 13.63 13.17
CA PHE A 265 10.27 13.44 12.44
C PHE A 265 10.51 12.69 11.14
N ILE A 266 9.68 11.70 10.85
CA ILE A 266 9.62 10.99 9.58
C ILE A 266 8.45 11.54 8.76
N ILE A 267 8.69 11.98 7.53
CA ILE A 267 7.71 12.71 6.74
C ILE A 267 7.41 11.99 5.44
N GLU A 268 6.11 11.86 5.16
CA GLU A 268 5.59 11.40 3.88
C GLU A 268 4.98 12.58 3.12
N THR A 269 5.42 12.81 1.90
CA THR A 269 4.84 13.82 0.99
C THR A 269 4.03 13.15 -0.10
N LYS A 270 2.83 13.66 -0.40
CA LYS A 270 2.01 13.14 -1.50
C LYS A 270 1.27 14.22 -2.25
N GLY A 271 1.37 14.20 -3.58
CA GLY A 271 0.48 14.95 -4.45
C GLY A 271 -0.87 14.23 -4.60
N LEU A 272 -0.81 12.98 -5.06
CA LEU A 272 -1.96 12.09 -5.20
C LEU A 272 -1.87 10.95 -4.19
N GLU A 273 -2.98 10.66 -3.53
CA GLU A 273 -3.08 9.55 -2.58
C GLU A 273 -3.59 8.28 -3.27
N ASP A 274 -2.81 7.21 -3.14
CA ASP A 274 -3.18 5.87 -3.57
C ASP A 274 -3.81 5.06 -2.41
N LEU A 275 -4.25 3.83 -2.71
CA LEU A 275 -4.87 2.94 -1.72
C LEU A 275 -3.90 2.49 -0.60
N ASP A 276 -2.59 2.61 -0.81
CA ASP A 276 -1.57 2.19 0.14
C ASP A 276 -1.18 3.29 1.11
N VAL A 277 -1.41 4.58 0.81
CA VAL A 277 -1.06 5.70 1.69
C VAL A 277 -1.55 5.48 3.13
N PRO A 278 -2.82 5.12 3.41
CA PRO A 278 -3.28 4.90 4.78
C PRO A 278 -2.58 3.73 5.48
N LEU A 279 -2.19 2.71 4.71
CA LEU A 279 -1.50 1.51 5.23
C LEU A 279 -0.04 1.85 5.59
N LYS A 280 0.65 2.61 4.74
CA LYS A 280 1.99 3.15 4.99
C LYS A 280 2.00 4.02 6.24
N ILE A 281 1.04 4.95 6.38
CA ILE A 281 0.95 5.85 7.52
C ILE A 281 0.61 5.13 8.83
N ARG A 282 -0.31 4.16 8.81
CA ARG A 282 -0.57 3.31 9.98
C ARG A 282 0.67 2.55 10.43
N ARG A 283 1.44 2.03 9.47
CA ARG A 283 2.68 1.32 9.77
C ARG A 283 3.76 2.26 10.31
N LEU A 284 3.87 3.47 9.76
CA LEU A 284 4.79 4.50 10.23
C LEU A 284 4.47 4.92 11.67
N ASP A 285 3.20 5.12 11.99
CA ASP A 285 2.73 5.40 13.35
C ASP A 285 3.12 4.28 14.32
N THR A 286 2.92 3.03 13.91
CA THR A 286 3.34 1.86 14.70
C THR A 286 4.86 1.83 14.86
N TRP A 287 5.61 2.15 13.80
CA TRP A 287 7.08 2.19 13.81
C TRP A 287 7.61 3.21 14.82
N CYS A 288 7.07 4.44 14.83
CA CYS A 288 7.44 5.47 15.81
C CYS A 288 7.14 5.00 17.24
N LYS A 289 5.96 4.42 17.48
CA LYS A 289 5.57 3.88 18.79
C LYS A 289 6.47 2.74 19.26
N ASP A 290 6.91 1.87 18.35
CA ASP A 290 7.82 0.77 18.67
C ASP A 290 9.20 1.31 19.05
N ILE A 291 9.74 2.28 18.30
CA ILE A 291 11.02 2.91 18.63
C ILE A 291 10.96 3.65 19.97
N ASP A 292 9.92 4.44 20.21
CA ASP A 292 9.77 5.21 21.45
C ASP A 292 9.54 4.31 22.68
N LYS A 293 9.15 3.04 22.49
CA LYS A 293 9.10 2.04 23.58
C LYS A 293 10.46 1.39 23.85
N LEU A 294 11.26 1.17 22.80
CA LEU A 294 12.54 0.47 22.90
C LEU A 294 13.67 1.35 23.42
N GLN A 295 13.55 2.67 23.25
CA GLN A 295 14.57 3.64 23.65
C GLN A 295 13.92 4.97 24.04
N SER A 296 14.63 5.81 24.80
CA SER A 296 14.11 7.09 25.33
C SER A 296 15.03 8.29 25.07
N GLN A 297 16.09 8.10 24.29
CA GLN A 297 17.11 9.11 24.00
C GLN A 297 16.59 10.14 22.99
N VAL A 298 15.86 9.69 21.98
CA VAL A 298 15.31 10.51 20.91
C VAL A 298 13.85 10.13 20.70
N LYS A 299 12.96 11.11 20.70
CA LYS A 299 11.55 10.90 20.38
C LYS A 299 11.36 10.89 18.86
N PHE A 300 10.66 9.87 18.36
CA PHE A 300 10.29 9.76 16.95
C PHE A 300 8.81 10.05 16.75
N ASP A 301 8.51 10.97 15.84
CA ASP A 301 7.15 11.24 15.41
C ASP A 301 7.11 11.30 13.88
N TRP A 302 5.92 11.46 13.31
CA TRP A 302 5.73 11.48 11.87
C TRP A 302 4.75 12.57 11.43
N ILE A 303 4.86 13.00 10.17
CA ILE A 303 3.95 13.96 9.54
C ILE A 303 3.60 13.47 8.15
N PHE A 304 2.32 13.49 7.80
CA PHE A 304 1.88 13.32 6.42
C PHE A 304 1.54 14.68 5.83
N VAL A 305 2.12 15.01 4.67
CA VAL A 305 1.95 16.31 4.02
C VAL A 305 1.39 16.09 2.61
N ASP A 306 0.12 16.42 2.40
CA ASP A 306 -0.43 16.51 1.05
C ASP A 306 -0.12 17.86 0.40
N GLU A 307 0.19 17.82 -0.90
CA GLU A 307 0.59 19.00 -1.69
C GLU A 307 -0.47 20.09 -1.68
N LYS A 308 -1.75 19.70 -1.74
CA LYS A 308 -2.87 20.65 -1.77
C LYS A 308 -2.92 21.46 -0.48
N SER A 309 -2.97 20.80 0.67
CA SER A 309 -3.02 21.45 1.97
C SER A 309 -1.74 22.22 2.26
N PHE A 310 -0.58 21.72 1.83
CA PHE A 310 0.70 22.44 1.96
C PHE A 310 0.68 23.78 1.22
N LYS A 311 0.18 23.80 -0.03
CA LYS A 311 0.04 25.04 -0.82
C LYS A 311 -1.03 25.97 -0.27
N GLU A 312 -2.13 25.42 0.25
CA GLU A 312 -3.25 26.21 0.78
C GLU A 312 -2.91 26.89 2.10
N TYR A 313 -2.31 26.15 3.04
CA TYR A 313 -2.00 26.68 4.38
C TYR A 313 -0.64 27.37 4.46
N ASN A 314 0.31 27.00 3.59
CA ASN A 314 1.63 27.63 3.45
C ASN A 314 2.33 27.92 4.80
N PRO A 315 2.70 26.88 5.57
CA PRO A 315 3.31 27.05 6.90
C PRO A 315 4.61 27.86 6.82
N ASN A 316 4.91 28.66 7.85
CA ASN A 316 6.11 29.50 7.86
C ASN A 316 7.35 28.80 8.44
N ASN A 317 7.14 27.81 9.31
CA ASN A 317 8.19 27.09 10.02
C ASN A 317 7.77 25.63 10.29
N PHE A 318 8.70 24.83 10.78
CA PHE A 318 8.46 23.40 10.98
C PHE A 318 7.45 23.12 12.10
N SER A 319 7.45 23.93 13.15
CA SER A 319 6.52 23.79 14.28
C SER A 319 5.07 24.00 13.84
N GLU A 320 4.80 24.99 12.98
CA GLU A 320 3.49 25.22 12.37
C GLU A 320 3.06 24.06 11.46
N LEU A 321 3.99 23.50 10.67
CA LEU A 321 3.73 22.30 9.88
C LEU A 321 3.32 21.14 10.80
N ALA A 322 4.11 20.87 11.84
CA ALA A 322 3.88 19.75 12.76
C ALA A 322 2.56 19.89 13.54
N SER A 323 2.13 21.11 13.89
CA SER A 323 0.87 21.34 14.59
C SER A 323 -0.37 21.32 13.70
N SER A 324 -0.20 21.53 12.38
CA SER A 324 -1.34 21.72 11.47
C SER A 324 -1.64 20.48 10.62
N PHE A 325 -0.64 19.63 10.35
CA PHE A 325 -0.78 18.48 9.45
C PHE A 325 -1.11 17.18 10.21
N ASN A 326 -2.23 17.21 10.95
CA ASN A 326 -2.67 16.12 11.83
C ASN A 326 -3.76 15.21 11.24
N ARG A 327 -4.16 15.43 9.98
CA ARG A 327 -5.29 14.74 9.34
C ARG A 327 -5.29 13.22 9.55
N TYR A 328 -4.14 12.56 9.36
CA TYR A 328 -4.02 11.12 9.60
C TYR A 328 -3.84 10.75 11.08
N LYS A 329 -3.23 11.62 11.91
CA LYS A 329 -3.09 11.39 13.35
C LYS A 329 -4.45 11.37 14.03
N ASP A 330 -5.27 12.37 13.76
CA ASP A 330 -6.66 12.45 14.23
C ASP A 330 -7.45 11.22 13.78
N SER A 331 -7.13 10.74 12.57
CA SER A 331 -7.76 9.56 12.00
C SER A 331 -7.43 8.28 12.79
N LEU A 332 -6.16 8.12 13.19
CA LEU A 332 -5.69 6.95 13.91
C LEU A 332 -6.08 6.97 15.40
N MET A 333 -6.44 8.14 15.94
CA MET A 333 -6.98 8.25 17.31
C MET A 333 -8.37 7.63 17.45
N VAL A 334 -9.13 7.48 16.36
CA VAL A 334 -10.27 6.58 16.35
C VAL A 334 -9.71 5.17 16.34
N SER A 335 -9.64 4.54 17.52
CA SER A 335 -8.98 3.24 17.73
C SER A 335 -9.92 2.04 17.58
N SER A 336 -11.23 2.29 17.56
CA SER A 336 -12.27 1.27 17.45
C SER A 336 -13.59 1.87 17.00
N CYS A 337 -14.43 1.05 16.39
CA CYS A 337 -15.78 1.44 16.03
C CYS A 337 -16.62 1.66 17.30
N PRO A 338 -17.25 2.82 17.51
CA PRO A 338 -18.08 3.07 18.69
C PRO A 338 -19.32 2.16 18.75
N LYS A 339 -19.70 1.54 17.63
CA LYS A 339 -20.85 0.62 17.57
C LYS A 339 -20.51 -0.84 17.87
N CYS A 340 -19.34 -1.32 17.47
CA CYS A 340 -18.99 -2.75 17.59
C CYS A 340 -17.61 -3.02 18.17
N ASN A 341 -16.92 -1.98 18.65
CA ASN A 341 -15.56 -2.00 19.18
C ASN A 341 -14.48 -2.60 18.26
N SER A 342 -14.83 -2.85 16.98
CA SER A 342 -13.91 -3.39 16.00
C SER A 342 -12.83 -2.38 15.67
N LYS A 343 -11.57 -2.82 15.66
CA LYS A 343 -10.42 -2.03 15.16
C LYS A 343 -10.38 -1.93 13.63
N ASN A 344 -11.32 -2.59 12.93
CA ASN A 344 -11.37 -2.67 11.47
C ASN A 344 -12.17 -1.50 10.90
N ILE A 345 -11.60 -0.31 11.05
CA ILE A 345 -12.18 0.99 10.73
C ILE A 345 -11.35 1.71 9.66
N MET A 346 -12.04 2.45 8.79
CA MET A 346 -11.44 3.23 7.70
C MET A 346 -12.06 4.63 7.69
N SER A 347 -11.32 5.65 7.26
CA SER A 347 -11.96 6.94 7.03
C SER A 347 -12.85 6.88 5.78
N ILE A 348 -14.01 7.56 5.78
CA ILE A 348 -15.02 7.53 4.71
C ILE A 348 -14.57 8.28 3.45
N GLN A 349 -13.60 9.20 3.56
CA GLN A 349 -12.99 9.85 2.40
C GLN A 349 -12.36 8.82 1.43
N PHE A 350 -11.91 7.66 1.92
CA PHE A 350 -11.36 6.57 1.08
C PHE A 350 -12.40 5.83 0.24
N LYS A 351 -13.71 5.97 0.53
CA LYS A 351 -14.76 5.32 -0.27
C LYS A 351 -15.06 6.02 -1.60
N HIS A 352 -14.66 7.29 -1.74
CA HIS A 352 -14.94 8.06 -2.96
C HIS A 352 -14.01 7.70 -4.13
N TYR A 353 -12.89 7.01 -3.87
CA TYR A 353 -12.02 6.50 -4.94
C TYR A 353 -12.57 5.25 -5.63
N GLU A 354 -13.41 4.44 -4.96
CA GLU A 354 -14.06 3.28 -5.58
C GLU A 354 -15.22 3.65 -6.53
N LYS A 355 -15.74 4.88 -6.45
CA LYS A 355 -16.92 5.31 -7.23
C LYS A 355 -16.63 6.18 -8.44
N LYS A 356 -15.41 6.68 -8.62
CA LYS A 356 -15.05 7.52 -9.78
C LYS A 356 -14.65 6.65 -10.98
N ASN A 357 -15.58 5.84 -11.48
CA ASN A 357 -15.50 5.27 -12.83
C ASN A 357 -16.77 5.49 -13.67
N ASP A 358 -17.69 6.33 -13.21
CA ASP A 358 -18.81 6.78 -14.04
C ASP A 358 -18.65 8.27 -14.39
N PHE A 359 -18.31 8.52 -15.65
CA PHE A 359 -18.49 9.81 -16.30
C PHE A 359 -19.97 10.20 -16.24
N LYS A 360 -20.27 11.46 -15.87
CA LYS A 360 -21.28 12.27 -16.55
C LYS A 360 -21.11 13.76 -16.26
N THR A 361 -21.15 14.49 -17.37
CA THR A 361 -21.16 15.93 -17.56
C THR A 361 -22.39 16.59 -16.94
N GLY A 362 -22.25 17.77 -16.35
CA GLY A 362 -23.38 18.63 -15.98
C GLY A 362 -22.92 19.94 -15.37
N ASN A 363 -22.99 21.02 -16.14
CA ASN A 363 -22.95 22.39 -15.63
C ASN A 363 -24.16 22.62 -14.73
N ASP A 364 -23.98 23.22 -13.56
CA ASP A 364 -24.98 24.16 -13.09
C ASP A 364 -24.41 25.27 -12.22
N LYS A 365 -24.81 26.51 -12.57
CA LYS A 365 -24.48 27.75 -11.89
C LYS A 365 -25.62 28.05 -10.92
N SER A 366 -25.37 27.97 -9.63
CA SER A 366 -26.08 28.79 -8.64
C SER A 366 -25.32 28.80 -7.32
N GLY A 367 -24.93 30.00 -6.90
CA GLY A 367 -24.34 30.22 -5.59
C GLY A 367 -25.38 30.01 -4.51
N ASN A 368 -25.12 29.04 -3.63
CA ASN A 368 -25.58 29.05 -2.26
C ASN A 368 -24.58 28.23 -1.43
N LEU A 369 -23.93 28.91 -0.49
CA LEU A 369 -23.09 28.33 0.56
C LEU A 369 -23.99 27.51 1.48
N LEU A 370 -24.17 26.23 1.16
CA LEU A 370 -24.68 25.24 2.11
C LEU A 370 -23.57 24.97 3.12
N ALA A 371 -23.90 25.18 4.40
CA ALA A 371 -23.11 24.72 5.53
C ALA A 371 -22.66 23.28 5.27
N ALA A 372 -21.35 23.07 5.15
CA ALA A 372 -20.77 21.77 4.91
C ALA A 372 -21.18 20.83 6.06
N GLU A 373 -22.18 19.99 5.82
CA GLU A 373 -22.44 18.80 6.61
C GLU A 373 -21.10 18.07 6.74
N ARG A 374 -20.54 18.02 7.95
CA ARG A 374 -19.32 17.25 8.20
C ARG A 374 -19.63 15.82 7.77
N PRO A 375 -19.00 15.27 6.72
CA PRO A 375 -19.26 13.90 6.36
C PRO A 375 -18.91 13.03 7.57
N ASN A 376 -19.76 12.06 7.89
CA ASN A 376 -19.37 10.95 8.78
C ASN A 376 -18.01 10.46 8.27
N ASN A 377 -16.96 10.63 9.05
CA ASN A 377 -15.58 10.54 8.59
C ASN A 377 -15.02 9.12 8.72
N TRP A 378 -15.76 8.18 9.32
CA TRP A 378 -15.33 6.82 9.65
C TRP A 378 -16.34 5.76 9.27
N TYR A 379 -15.87 4.66 8.68
CA TYR A 379 -16.64 3.48 8.30
C TYR A 379 -16.04 2.23 8.95
N CYS A 380 -16.86 1.44 9.64
CA CYS A 380 -16.45 0.13 10.13
C CYS A 380 -16.76 -0.93 9.08
N ARG A 381 -15.73 -1.69 8.66
CA ARG A 381 -15.95 -2.80 7.72
C ARG A 381 -16.80 -3.91 8.33
N ASN A 382 -16.72 -4.10 9.65
CA ASN A 382 -17.40 -5.19 10.34
C ASN A 382 -18.91 -4.94 10.49
N CYS A 383 -19.32 -3.78 11.02
CA CYS A 383 -20.74 -3.47 11.28
C CYS A 383 -21.35 -2.49 10.28
N LYS A 384 -20.59 -2.10 9.24
CA LYS A 384 -20.97 -1.11 8.23
C LYS A 384 -21.40 0.26 8.80
N ASN A 385 -21.06 0.54 10.06
CA ASN A 385 -21.40 1.79 10.73
C ASN A 385 -20.63 2.95 10.11
N LYS A 386 -21.28 4.12 10.01
CA LYS A 386 -20.66 5.38 9.62
C LYS A 386 -20.75 6.35 10.82
N TRP A 387 -19.66 7.01 11.19
CA TRP A 387 -19.65 8.02 12.26
C TRP A 387 -18.57 9.07 12.06
#